data_AF-A0A292YPI8-F1
#
_entry.id   AF-A0A292YPI8-F1
#
_cell.length_a   1.000
_cell.length_b   1.000
_cell.length_c   1.000
_cell.angle_alpha   90.00
_cell.angle_beta   90.00
_cell.angle_gamma   90.00
#
_symmetry.space_group_name_H-M   'P 1'
#
loop_
_entity.id
_entity.type
_entity.pdbx_description
1 polymer ?
#
loop_
_entity_poly.entity_id
_entity_poly.type
_entity_poly.pdbx_seq_one_letter_code
_entity_poly.pdbx_strand_id
1 'polypeptide(L)'
;MNCKYHPDVQAVGECRLCGTDVCSECMTIVKGNVLCPECVTQVGAKTAKREPVRDTEQIYVHREPGKNGAKSRPSVSAEAGTGEPKSKFFTFVLSFLPGLGHLYLGLTRQGIELMALFFGSIWMIDILGGFPFAFAIPVLFFYGIFDALQKRDKLARGERVDPNATFFRNVNVDWFADKRWIGWLVIGIGALMLLKQVGVYRYIYGFDDILVAGLLVFLGIWMLQRERKGNHKTAERPNKPGNAKEENPDA
;
A
#
# COMPACT_ATOMS: atom_id res chain seq x y z
N MET A 1 28.82 36.12 17.73
CA MET A 1 30.13 35.43 17.69
C MET A 1 30.97 36.17 16.65
N ASN A 2 32.28 36.30 16.84
CA ASN A 2 33.11 37.10 15.92
C ASN A 2 33.64 36.22 14.79
N CYS A 3 33.95 36.82 13.64
CA CYS A 3 34.50 36.11 12.50
C CYS A 3 35.86 35.49 12.86
N LYS A 4 36.09 34.23 12.48
CA LYS A 4 37.38 33.56 12.70
C LYS A 4 38.57 34.29 12.06
N TYR A 5 38.33 34.95 10.92
CA TYR A 5 39.37 35.65 10.15
C TYR A 5 39.48 37.14 10.53
N HIS A 6 38.44 37.70 11.16
CA HIS A 6 38.39 39.09 11.60
C HIS A 6 37.81 39.15 13.03
N PRO A 7 38.66 39.12 14.07
CA PRO A 7 38.19 39.06 15.46
C PRO A 7 37.44 40.32 15.89
N ASP A 8 37.61 41.43 15.18
CA ASP A 8 36.95 42.71 15.46
C ASP A 8 35.60 42.88 14.72
N VAL A 9 35.20 41.91 13.90
CA VAL A 9 33.98 41.98 13.06
C VAL A 9 33.00 40.88 13.45
N GLN A 10 31.72 41.23 13.60
CA GLN A 10 30.67 40.27 13.92
C GLN A 10 30.42 39.30 12.76
N ALA A 11 30.26 38.02 13.08
CA ALA A 11 29.92 37.01 12.09
C ALA A 11 28.46 37.14 11.65
N VAL A 12 28.22 36.92 10.36
CA VAL A 12 26.90 37.03 9.71
C VAL A 12 26.37 35.65 9.31
N GLY A 13 27.23 34.64 9.22
CA GLY A 13 26.83 33.26 8.95
C GLY A 13 27.88 32.23 9.35
N GLU A 14 27.49 30.97 9.34
CA GLU A 14 28.33 29.83 9.70
C GLU A 14 28.68 29.01 8.44
N CYS A 15 29.94 28.61 8.31
CA CYS A 15 30.40 27.76 7.20
C CYS A 15 29.77 26.37 7.28
N ARG A 16 29.04 25.97 6.23
CA ARG A 16 28.32 24.68 6.20
C ARG A 16 29.20 23.43 6.30
N LEU A 17 30.49 23.53 5.97
CA LEU A 17 31.39 22.37 5.96
C LEU A 17 32.17 22.19 7.27
N CYS A 18 32.57 23.28 7.93
CA CYS A 18 33.42 23.22 9.13
C CYS A 18 32.82 23.88 10.37
N GLY A 19 31.63 24.49 10.27
CA GLY A 19 30.96 25.16 11.39
C GLY A 19 31.62 26.46 11.85
N THR A 20 32.51 27.04 11.05
CA THR A 20 33.21 28.27 11.43
C THR A 20 32.36 29.51 11.14
N ASP A 21 32.26 30.41 12.13
CA ASP A 21 31.67 31.75 12.01
C ASP A 21 32.44 32.66 11.04
N VAL A 22 31.75 33.18 10.02
CA VAL A 22 32.30 34.07 8.97
C VAL A 22 31.50 35.37 8.84
N CYS A 23 32.20 36.48 8.58
CA CYS A 23 31.59 37.77 8.28
C CYS A 23 31.15 37.87 6.80
N SER A 24 30.44 38.95 6.46
CA SER A 24 29.98 39.24 5.09
C SER A 24 31.11 39.36 4.06
N GLU A 25 32.33 39.71 4.48
CA GLU A 25 33.48 39.83 3.57
C GLU A 25 34.20 38.49 3.33
N CYS A 26 34.22 37.60 4.31
CA CYS A 26 34.88 36.30 4.19
C CYS A 26 33.97 35.21 3.63
N MET A 27 32.65 35.39 3.65
CA MET A 27 31.72 34.37 3.19
C MET A 27 31.69 34.25 1.67
N THR A 28 31.80 33.03 1.15
CA THR A 28 31.57 32.73 -0.26
C THR A 28 30.32 31.87 -0.40
N ILE A 29 29.44 32.24 -1.33
CA ILE A 29 28.20 31.50 -1.58
C ILE A 29 28.37 30.60 -2.79
N VAL A 30 28.43 29.28 -2.57
CA VAL A 30 28.47 28.29 -3.66
C VAL A 30 27.20 27.45 -3.61
N LYS A 31 26.39 27.54 -4.68
CA LYS A 31 25.07 26.87 -4.78
C LYS A 31 24.16 27.16 -3.57
N GLY A 32 24.18 28.41 -3.08
CA GLY A 32 23.37 28.85 -1.94
C GLY A 32 23.90 28.47 -0.55
N ASN A 33 25.12 27.92 -0.47
CA ASN A 33 25.75 27.58 0.82
C ASN A 33 26.84 28.57 1.18
N VAL A 34 26.81 29.05 2.42
CA VAL A 34 27.87 29.86 3.02
C VAL A 34 29.08 28.96 3.32
N LEU A 35 30.22 29.28 2.72
CA LEU A 35 31.48 28.58 2.88
C LEU A 35 32.58 29.56 3.28
N CYS A 36 33.48 29.13 4.17
CA CYS A 36 34.71 29.86 4.48
C CYS A 36 35.77 29.67 3.36
N PRO A 37 36.76 30.56 3.26
CA PRO A 37 37.77 30.51 2.19
C PRO A 37 38.50 29.16 2.08
N GLU A 38 38.82 28.53 3.22
CA GLU A 38 39.47 27.21 3.25
C GLU A 38 38.59 26.08 2.69
N CYS A 39 37.28 26.16 2.90
CA CYS A 39 36.35 25.13 2.44
C CYS A 39 36.01 25.31 0.95
N VAL A 40 36.03 26.54 0.44
CA VAL A 40 35.80 26.83 -0.98
C VAL A 40 36.89 26.19 -1.85
N THR A 41 38.15 26.28 -1.43
CA THR A 41 39.28 25.69 -2.18
C THR A 41 39.21 24.17 -2.21
N GLN A 42 38.73 23.53 -1.14
CA GLN A 42 38.49 22.09 -1.11
C GLN A 42 37.38 21.63 -2.07
N VAL A 43 36.31 22.43 -2.19
CA VAL A 43 35.22 22.16 -3.14
C VAL A 43 35.67 22.40 -4.59
N GLY A 44 36.46 23.47 -4.83
CA GLY A 44 37.00 23.80 -6.15
C GLY A 44 37.99 22.78 -6.70
N ALA A 45 38.85 22.21 -5.85
CA ALA A 45 39.84 21.20 -6.26
C ALA A 45 39.21 19.88 -6.73
N LYS A 46 38.05 19.49 -6.19
CA LYS A 46 37.34 18.26 -6.60
C LYS A 46 36.72 18.35 -8.00
N THR A 47 36.45 19.56 -8.49
CA THR A 47 35.97 19.80 -9.86
C THR A 47 37.08 19.81 -10.92
N ALA A 48 38.34 20.03 -10.54
CA ALA A 48 39.49 20.04 -11.45
C ALA A 48 40.09 18.63 -11.71
N LYS A 49 39.75 17.64 -10.88
CA LYS A 49 40.25 16.25 -10.99
C LYS A 49 39.35 15.34 -11.85
N ARG A 50 38.87 15.85 -12.99
CA ARG A 50 38.40 15.03 -14.12
C ARG A 50 39.45 15.15 -15.22
N GLU A 51 40.28 14.12 -15.32
CA GLU A 51 41.36 13.98 -16.32
C GLU A 51 40.77 13.87 -17.76
N PRO A 52 41.51 14.26 -18.82
CA PRO A 52 40.98 14.43 -20.16
C PRO A 52 40.87 13.10 -20.92
N VAL A 53 39.75 12.93 -21.64
CA VAL A 53 39.52 11.82 -22.57
C VAL A 53 40.41 12.02 -23.81
N ARG A 54 41.18 11.00 -24.18
CA ARG A 54 42.09 10.97 -25.34
C ARG A 54 41.55 9.96 -26.36
N ASP A 55 41.31 10.44 -27.58
CA ASP A 55 40.76 9.77 -28.77
C ASP A 55 41.61 8.60 -29.31
N THR A 56 40.93 7.60 -29.91
CA THR A 56 41.00 7.11 -31.33
C THR A 56 40.31 5.71 -31.41
N GLU A 57 39.58 5.25 -32.44
CA GLU A 57 39.48 5.61 -33.86
C GLU A 57 38.15 5.09 -34.51
N GLN A 58 37.45 6.01 -35.19
CA GLN A 58 36.69 5.97 -36.46
C GLN A 58 35.83 4.76 -36.93
N ILE A 59 34.63 5.04 -37.49
CA ILE A 59 34.30 5.00 -38.96
C ILE A 59 32.78 5.24 -39.26
N TYR A 60 32.56 6.32 -40.03
CA TYR A 60 31.52 6.78 -40.98
C TYR A 60 29.98 6.89 -40.71
N VAL A 61 29.61 8.18 -40.64
CA VAL A 61 28.41 8.97 -40.98
C VAL A 61 27.36 8.39 -41.96
N HIS A 62 26.08 8.50 -41.60
CA HIS A 62 25.01 9.05 -42.46
C HIS A 62 24.08 9.96 -41.65
N ARG A 63 23.93 11.20 -42.11
CA ARG A 63 23.02 12.23 -41.56
C ARG A 63 21.93 12.48 -42.58
N GLU A 64 20.68 12.21 -42.22
CA GLU A 64 19.52 12.68 -42.98
C GLU A 64 19.05 14.05 -42.44
N PRO A 65 18.72 15.03 -43.33
CA PRO A 65 18.18 16.31 -42.91
C PRO A 65 16.64 16.23 -42.87
N GLY A 66 16.09 15.85 -41.72
CA GLY A 66 14.64 15.88 -41.44
C GLY A 66 14.22 17.17 -40.75
N LYS A 67 13.60 18.07 -41.52
CA LYS A 67 12.99 19.32 -41.06
C LYS A 67 11.75 19.05 -40.20
N ASN A 68 11.39 20.06 -39.40
CA ASN A 68 10.09 20.31 -38.73
C ASN A 68 10.07 19.97 -37.25
N GLY A 69 9.84 21.02 -36.46
CA GLY A 69 9.98 20.99 -35.01
C GLY A 69 8.93 20.20 -34.26
N ALA A 70 9.30 19.81 -33.05
CA ALA A 70 8.38 19.58 -31.96
C ALA A 70 9.05 20.01 -30.66
N LYS A 71 8.49 21.10 -30.13
CA LYS A 71 8.54 21.62 -28.77
C LYS A 71 9.09 20.65 -27.70
N SER A 72 10.00 21.21 -26.91
CA SER A 72 10.10 21.03 -25.47
C SER A 72 8.87 20.40 -24.80
N ARG A 73 9.09 19.29 -24.08
CA ARG A 73 8.24 18.90 -22.97
C ARG A 73 9.13 18.68 -21.74
N PRO A 74 9.20 19.64 -20.81
CA PRO A 74 9.48 19.29 -19.43
C PRO A 74 8.27 18.47 -18.96
N SER A 75 8.50 17.23 -18.55
CA SER A 75 7.51 16.42 -17.86
C SER A 75 7.18 17.11 -16.53
N VAL A 76 6.11 17.90 -16.57
CA VAL A 76 5.18 18.22 -15.48
C VAL A 76 5.85 18.58 -14.15
N SER A 77 6.10 19.88 -14.00
CA SER A 77 5.82 20.68 -12.80
C SER A 77 5.67 19.91 -11.49
N ALA A 78 6.81 19.59 -10.86
CA ALA A 78 6.88 19.63 -9.42
C ALA A 78 6.96 21.10 -9.03
N GLU A 79 5.80 21.70 -8.75
CA GLU A 79 5.71 22.97 -8.04
C GLU A 79 6.35 22.77 -6.65
N ALA A 80 7.66 22.96 -6.58
CA ALA A 80 8.36 23.27 -5.35
C ALA A 80 7.94 24.69 -4.97
N GLY A 81 6.72 24.79 -4.43
CA GLY A 81 6.20 25.99 -3.81
C GLY A 81 7.13 26.44 -2.68
N THR A 82 7.60 27.66 -2.83
CA THR A 82 8.12 28.51 -1.77
C THR A 82 7.14 28.57 -0.60
N GLY A 83 7.63 28.38 0.62
CA GLY A 83 6.96 28.87 1.84
C GLY A 83 6.09 27.86 2.57
N GLU A 84 6.36 27.73 3.87
CA GLU A 84 5.59 27.06 4.92
C GLU A 84 5.75 25.53 5.09
N PRO A 85 6.07 25.05 6.31
CA PRO A 85 6.12 23.63 6.61
C PRO A 85 4.70 23.04 6.48
N LYS A 86 4.52 22.09 5.56
CA LYS A 86 3.26 21.35 5.40
C LYS A 86 2.78 20.83 6.75
N SER A 87 1.53 21.12 7.10
CA SER A 87 1.05 20.92 8.46
C SER A 87 0.98 19.43 8.81
N LYS A 88 1.44 19.11 10.03
CA LYS A 88 1.46 17.75 10.56
C LYS A 88 0.07 17.14 10.60
N PHE A 89 -0.93 17.97 10.91
CA PHE A 89 -2.34 17.59 11.01
C PHE A 89 -2.94 17.24 9.66
N PHE A 90 -2.74 18.05 8.62
CA PHE A 90 -3.23 17.71 7.28
C PHE A 90 -2.58 16.44 6.76
N THR A 91 -1.27 16.27 6.95
CA THR A 91 -0.60 15.04 6.53
C THR A 91 -1.22 13.81 7.21
N PHE A 92 -1.51 13.89 8.51
CA PHE A 92 -2.13 12.81 9.27
C PHE A 92 -3.58 12.52 8.83
N VAL A 93 -4.40 13.56 8.67
CA VAL A 93 -5.80 13.42 8.22
C VAL A 93 -5.87 12.88 6.80
N LEU A 94 -5.02 13.39 5.88
CA LEU A 94 -4.96 12.87 4.50
C LEU A 94 -4.38 11.47 4.42
N SER A 95 -3.50 11.06 5.32
CA SER A 95 -2.99 9.67 5.40
C SER A 95 -4.05 8.65 5.77
N PHE A 96 -5.20 9.06 6.31
CA PHE A 96 -6.32 8.16 6.58
C PHE A 96 -6.97 7.63 5.30
N LEU A 97 -6.81 8.34 4.18
CA LEU A 97 -7.01 7.75 2.88
C LEU A 97 -5.66 7.16 2.43
N PRO A 98 -5.58 5.86 2.10
CA PRO A 98 -4.29 5.26 1.76
C PRO A 98 -3.65 6.05 0.60
N GLY A 99 -2.31 6.15 0.55
CA GLY A 99 -1.59 6.86 -0.53
C GLY A 99 -1.77 8.39 -0.66
N LEU A 100 -2.82 9.00 -0.09
CA LEU A 100 -3.03 10.46 -0.18
C LEU A 100 -2.04 11.27 0.64
N GLY A 101 -1.56 10.74 1.77
CA GLY A 101 -0.50 11.38 2.56
C GLY A 101 0.79 11.58 1.74
N HIS A 102 1.21 10.57 0.98
CA HIS A 102 2.37 10.65 0.09
C HIS A 102 2.15 11.63 -1.06
N LEU A 103 0.95 11.65 -1.62
CA LEU A 103 0.58 12.59 -2.68
C LEU A 103 0.63 14.04 -2.18
N TYR A 104 0.11 14.30 -0.98
CA TYR A 104 0.15 15.61 -0.33
C TYR A 104 1.59 16.10 -0.09
N LEU A 105 2.51 15.20 0.24
CA LEU A 105 3.93 15.52 0.41
C LEU A 105 4.63 15.81 -0.93
N GLY A 106 4.01 15.50 -2.07
CA GLY A 106 4.60 15.61 -3.42
C GLY A 106 5.26 14.33 -3.91
N LEU A 107 5.14 13.21 -3.19
CA LEU A 107 5.68 11.90 -3.53
C LEU A 107 4.63 11.09 -4.31
N THR A 108 4.28 11.62 -5.49
CA THR A 108 3.17 11.13 -6.34
C THR A 108 3.27 9.64 -6.67
N ARG A 109 4.45 9.17 -7.11
CA ARG A 109 4.68 7.75 -7.45
C ARG A 109 4.34 6.81 -6.29
N GLN A 110 4.84 7.12 -5.10
CA GLN A 110 4.65 6.29 -3.91
C GLN A 110 3.19 6.30 -3.45
N GLY A 111 2.52 7.45 -3.55
CA GLY A 111 1.09 7.55 -3.25
C GLY A 111 0.25 6.69 -4.18
N ILE A 112 0.50 6.76 -5.49
CA ILE A 112 -0.21 5.94 -6.50
C ILE A 112 0.10 4.45 -6.32
N GLU A 113 1.34 4.08 -6.03
CA GLU A 113 1.75 2.69 -5.80
C GLU A 113 1.04 2.08 -4.57
N LEU A 114 1.00 2.82 -3.47
CA LEU A 114 0.28 2.39 -2.27
C LEU A 114 -1.24 2.31 -2.53
N MET A 115 -1.81 3.23 -3.31
CA MET A 115 -3.21 3.15 -3.73
C MET A 115 -3.49 1.90 -4.56
N ALA A 116 -2.65 1.63 -5.56
CA ALA A 116 -2.77 0.45 -6.40
C ALA A 116 -2.70 -0.83 -5.57
N LEU A 117 -1.80 -0.90 -4.57
CA LEU A 117 -1.68 -2.06 -3.70
C LEU A 117 -2.88 -2.21 -2.76
N PHE A 118 -3.37 -1.13 -2.17
CA PHE A 118 -4.50 -1.17 -1.25
C PHE A 118 -5.79 -1.59 -1.96
N PHE A 119 -6.16 -0.89 -3.05
CA PHE A 119 -7.36 -1.21 -3.82
C PHE A 119 -7.20 -2.52 -4.61
N GLY A 120 -6.01 -2.80 -5.12
CA GLY A 120 -5.69 -4.07 -5.75
C GLY A 120 -5.86 -5.24 -4.80
N SER A 121 -5.48 -5.09 -3.53
CA SER A 121 -5.70 -6.12 -2.50
C SER A 121 -7.19 -6.35 -2.23
N ILE A 122 -8.01 -5.29 -2.18
CA ILE A 122 -9.47 -5.40 -2.03
C ILE A 122 -10.05 -6.18 -3.22
N TRP A 123 -9.68 -5.83 -4.44
CA TRP A 123 -10.13 -6.52 -5.64
C TRP A 123 -9.70 -7.99 -5.65
N MET A 124 -8.49 -8.28 -5.17
CA MET A 124 -7.96 -9.64 -5.12
C MET A 124 -8.69 -10.55 -4.12
N ILE A 125 -9.35 -9.99 -3.09
CA ILE A 125 -10.13 -10.78 -2.12
C ILE A 125 -11.26 -11.55 -2.80
N ASP A 126 -11.99 -10.88 -3.70
CA ASP A 126 -13.12 -11.47 -4.43
C ASP A 126 -12.67 -12.62 -5.34
N ILE A 127 -11.48 -12.45 -5.92
CA ILE A 127 -10.89 -13.36 -6.89
C ILE A 127 -10.26 -14.58 -6.17
N LEU A 128 -9.32 -14.36 -5.25
CA LEU A 128 -8.55 -15.43 -4.60
C LEU A 128 -9.20 -16.00 -3.33
N GLY A 129 -10.35 -15.46 -2.88
CA GLY A 129 -11.14 -16.04 -1.79
C GLY A 129 -10.73 -15.62 -0.37
N GLY A 130 -10.22 -14.40 -0.19
CA GLY A 130 -9.92 -13.83 1.13
C GLY A 130 -8.45 -13.86 1.53
N PHE A 131 -8.12 -14.49 2.66
CA PHE A 131 -6.75 -14.52 3.21
C PHE A 131 -5.77 -15.07 2.15
N PRO A 132 -4.62 -14.42 1.86
CA PRO A 132 -3.90 -13.41 2.66
C PRO A 132 -4.28 -11.94 2.43
N PHE A 133 -5.03 -11.61 1.37
CA PHE A 133 -5.26 -10.22 0.97
C PHE A 133 -6.11 -9.43 1.97
N ALA A 134 -7.08 -10.09 2.61
CA ALA A 134 -7.86 -9.49 3.69
C ALA A 134 -7.00 -9.06 4.90
N PHE A 135 -5.92 -9.81 5.21
CA PHE A 135 -4.97 -9.45 6.25
C PHE A 135 -3.97 -8.38 5.77
N ALA A 136 -3.63 -8.37 4.48
CA ALA A 136 -2.76 -7.34 3.91
C ALA A 136 -3.37 -5.94 4.00
N ILE A 137 -4.69 -5.78 3.91
CA ILE A 137 -5.38 -4.48 3.98
C ILE A 137 -5.01 -3.67 5.25
N PRO A 138 -5.26 -4.16 6.48
CA PRO A 138 -4.92 -3.40 7.68
C PRO A 138 -3.41 -3.15 7.79
N VAL A 139 -2.58 -4.12 7.38
CA VAL A 139 -1.11 -3.97 7.38
C VAL A 139 -0.66 -2.84 6.43
N LEU A 140 -1.15 -2.84 5.18
CA LEU A 140 -0.85 -1.80 4.19
C LEU A 140 -1.38 -0.43 4.62
N PHE A 141 -2.55 -0.39 5.27
CA PHE A 141 -3.14 0.82 5.81
C PHE A 141 -2.25 1.47 6.87
N PHE A 142 -1.93 0.72 7.93
CA PHE A 142 -1.08 1.23 9.01
C PHE A 142 0.32 1.58 8.50
N TYR A 143 0.90 0.73 7.63
CA TYR A 143 2.17 1.02 6.98
C TYR A 143 2.10 2.35 6.22
N GLY A 144 1.05 2.58 5.43
CA GLY A 144 0.85 3.81 4.68
C GLY A 144 0.83 5.06 5.54
N ILE A 145 0.15 5.00 6.69
CA ILE A 145 0.11 6.08 7.67
C ILE A 145 1.52 6.35 8.24
N PHE A 146 2.19 5.31 8.76
CA PHE A 146 3.51 5.47 9.37
C PHE A 146 4.56 5.95 8.35
N ASP A 147 4.56 5.41 7.14
CA ASP A 147 5.51 5.78 6.09
C ASP A 147 5.33 7.24 5.65
N ALA A 148 4.08 7.71 5.50
CA ALA A 148 3.79 9.11 5.21
C ALA A 148 4.28 10.05 6.34
N LEU A 149 4.05 9.67 7.60
CA LEU A 149 4.50 10.45 8.76
C LEU A 149 6.03 10.51 8.85
N GLN A 150 6.72 9.38 8.65
CA GLN A 150 8.18 9.33 8.66
C GLN A 150 8.79 10.17 7.53
N LYS A 151 8.20 10.12 6.34
CA LYS A 151 8.66 10.93 5.18
C LYS A 151 8.42 12.42 5.41
N ARG A 152 7.29 12.81 6.00
CA ARG A 152 7.05 14.18 6.43
C ARG A 152 8.12 14.65 7.41
N ASP A 153 8.44 13.84 8.42
CA ASP A 153 9.44 14.21 9.42
C ASP A 153 10.84 14.31 8.82
N LYS A 154 11.18 13.50 7.82
CA LYS A 154 12.41 13.65 7.01
C LYS A 154 12.42 14.96 6.23
N LEU A 155 11.33 15.28 5.50
CA LEU A 155 11.19 16.55 4.78
C LEU A 155 11.29 17.77 5.73
N ALA A 156 10.67 17.69 6.91
CA ALA A 156 10.70 18.75 7.91
C ALA A 156 12.10 19.01 8.48
N ARG A 157 12.99 18.00 8.49
CA ARG A 157 14.41 18.15 8.86
C ARG A 157 15.31 18.62 7.70
N GLY A 158 14.74 18.93 6.53
CA GLY A 158 15.50 19.31 5.34
C GLY A 158 16.25 18.15 4.68
N GLU A 159 15.91 16.91 5.02
CA GLU A 159 16.48 15.70 4.43
C GLU A 159 15.89 15.46 3.03
N ARG A 160 16.73 15.11 2.06
CA ARG A 160 16.26 14.85 0.68
C ARG A 160 15.58 13.49 0.62
N VAL A 161 14.31 13.47 0.25
CA VAL A 161 13.58 12.23 -0.05
C VAL A 161 13.36 12.15 -1.54
N ASP A 162 13.84 11.07 -2.16
CA ASP A 162 13.73 10.85 -3.60
C ASP A 162 12.26 10.63 -4.00
N PRO A 163 11.66 11.51 -4.85
CA PRO A 163 10.29 11.33 -5.32
C PRO A 163 10.12 10.14 -6.27
N ASN A 164 11.23 9.74 -6.91
CA ASN A 164 11.25 8.64 -7.89
C ASN A 164 11.48 7.26 -7.26
N ALA A 165 11.77 7.20 -5.95
CA ALA A 165 11.94 5.92 -5.28
C ALA A 165 10.59 5.18 -5.22
N THR A 166 10.54 3.98 -5.77
CA THR A 166 9.39 3.06 -5.67
C THR A 166 9.36 2.38 -4.30
N PHE A 167 8.16 2.01 -3.86
CA PHE A 167 7.90 1.19 -2.68
C PHE A 167 8.63 -0.15 -2.79
N PHE A 168 8.67 -0.71 -4.00
CA PHE A 168 9.39 -1.96 -4.30
C PHE A 168 10.88 -1.82 -4.58
N ARG A 169 11.54 -0.69 -4.29
CA ARG A 169 12.98 -0.53 -4.59
C ARG A 169 13.87 -1.60 -3.94
N ASN A 170 13.45 -2.13 -2.79
CA ASN A 170 14.16 -3.19 -2.08
C ASN A 170 13.65 -4.61 -2.40
N VAL A 171 12.61 -4.72 -3.23
CA VAL A 171 12.04 -6.00 -3.70
C VAL A 171 12.60 -6.22 -5.10
N ASN A 172 13.49 -7.19 -5.23
CA ASN A 172 14.13 -7.49 -6.51
C ASN A 172 13.11 -8.12 -7.46
N VAL A 173 12.37 -7.31 -8.22
CA VAL A 173 11.34 -7.80 -9.17
C VAL A 173 11.96 -8.72 -10.22
N ASP A 174 13.22 -8.45 -10.59
CA ASP A 174 13.99 -9.28 -11.53
C ASP A 174 14.21 -10.71 -11.00
N TRP A 175 14.30 -10.90 -9.67
CA TRP A 175 14.37 -12.22 -9.04
C TRP A 175 13.09 -13.05 -9.21
N PHE A 176 11.92 -12.39 -9.26
CA PHE A 176 10.66 -13.06 -9.56
C PHE A 176 10.52 -13.33 -11.06
N ALA A 177 11.06 -12.46 -11.91
CA ALA A 177 10.99 -12.60 -13.36
C ALA A 177 11.86 -13.76 -13.91
N ASP A 178 13.05 -13.98 -13.35
CA ASP A 178 13.94 -15.08 -13.76
C ASP A 178 13.37 -16.48 -13.45
N LYS A 179 12.43 -16.54 -12.51
CA LYS A 179 11.89 -17.78 -11.98
C LYS A 179 10.66 -18.24 -12.78
N ARG A 180 10.92 -18.96 -13.88
CA ARG A 180 9.89 -19.56 -14.76
C ARG A 180 8.76 -20.33 -14.05
N TRP A 181 9.02 -20.90 -12.87
CA TRP A 181 8.00 -21.61 -12.07
C TRP A 181 6.89 -20.69 -11.53
N ILE A 182 7.18 -19.40 -11.32
CA ILE A 182 6.17 -18.40 -10.91
C ILE A 182 5.14 -18.21 -12.01
N GLY A 183 5.56 -18.26 -13.28
CA GLY A 183 4.65 -18.24 -14.43
C GLY A 183 3.69 -19.43 -14.42
N TRP A 184 4.21 -20.65 -14.23
CA TRP A 184 3.37 -21.86 -14.12
C TRP A 184 2.42 -21.81 -12.93
N LEU A 185 2.86 -21.26 -11.80
CA LEU A 185 2.02 -21.09 -10.61
C LEU A 185 0.87 -20.09 -10.87
N VAL A 186 1.14 -18.96 -11.54
CA VAL A 186 0.12 -17.98 -11.92
C VAL A 186 -0.88 -18.58 -12.92
N ILE A 187 -0.39 -19.32 -13.93
CA ILE A 187 -1.24 -20.02 -14.90
C ILE A 187 -2.11 -21.08 -14.20
N GLY A 188 -1.54 -21.84 -13.26
CA GLY A 188 -2.26 -22.84 -12.48
C GLY A 188 -3.35 -22.23 -11.60
N ILE A 189 -3.07 -21.11 -10.92
CA ILE A 189 -4.07 -20.36 -10.14
C ILE A 189 -5.17 -19.85 -11.06
N GLY A 190 -4.83 -19.26 -12.21
CA GLY A 190 -5.80 -18.80 -13.20
C GLY A 190 -6.69 -19.93 -13.74
N ALA A 191 -6.13 -21.11 -14.00
CA ALA A 191 -6.89 -22.27 -14.44
C ALA A 191 -7.81 -22.82 -13.35
N LEU A 192 -7.35 -22.86 -12.09
CA LEU A 192 -8.16 -23.28 -10.95
C LEU A 192 -9.34 -22.31 -10.70
N MET A 193 -9.12 -21.02 -10.90
CA MET A 193 -10.17 -20.00 -10.86
C MET A 193 -11.21 -20.16 -11.97
N LEU A 194 -10.77 -20.44 -13.20
CA LEU A 194 -11.69 -20.78 -14.29
C LEU A 194 -12.48 -22.05 -13.98
N LEU A 195 -11.86 -23.07 -13.38
CA LEU A 195 -12.56 -24.29 -12.94
C LEU A 195 -13.64 -24.02 -11.88
N LYS A 196 -13.38 -23.07 -10.96
CA LYS A 196 -14.36 -22.64 -9.96
C LYS A 196 -15.59 -22.00 -10.62
N GLN A 197 -15.38 -21.20 -11.67
CA GLN A 197 -16.43 -20.48 -12.39
C GLN A 197 -17.23 -21.35 -13.38
N VAL A 198 -16.58 -22.31 -14.04
CA VAL A 198 -17.19 -23.18 -15.07
C VAL A 198 -18.16 -24.23 -14.49
N GLY A 199 -18.36 -24.25 -13.16
CA GLY A 199 -19.39 -25.07 -12.52
C GLY A 199 -18.99 -26.52 -12.25
N VAL A 200 -17.80 -26.95 -12.68
CA VAL A 200 -17.22 -28.26 -12.34
C VAL A 200 -16.97 -28.37 -10.84
N TYR A 201 -16.47 -27.29 -10.21
CA TYR A 201 -16.31 -27.24 -8.76
C TYR A 201 -17.67 -27.33 -8.03
N ARG A 202 -18.72 -26.69 -8.58
CA ARG A 202 -20.09 -26.78 -8.06
C ARG A 202 -20.71 -28.17 -8.26
N TYR A 203 -20.32 -28.90 -9.30
CA TYR A 203 -20.78 -30.26 -9.54
C TYR A 203 -20.12 -31.28 -8.59
N ILE A 204 -18.84 -31.09 -8.26
CA ILE A 204 -18.08 -31.99 -7.37
C ILE A 204 -18.38 -31.75 -5.89
N TYR A 205 -18.52 -30.48 -5.45
CA TYR A 205 -18.78 -30.13 -4.04
C TYR A 205 -20.24 -29.76 -3.73
N GLY A 206 -21.08 -29.52 -4.74
CA GLY A 206 -22.50 -29.22 -4.53
C GLY A 206 -23.34 -30.43 -4.12
N PHE A 207 -22.79 -31.65 -4.19
CA PHE A 207 -23.47 -32.85 -3.73
C PHE A 207 -23.66 -32.82 -2.20
N ASP A 208 -22.65 -32.34 -1.46
CA ASP A 208 -22.70 -32.30 0.01
C ASP A 208 -23.75 -31.31 0.53
N ASP A 209 -23.84 -30.11 -0.07
CA ASP A 209 -24.84 -29.11 0.32
C ASP A 209 -26.29 -29.56 0.00
N ILE A 210 -26.48 -30.25 -1.13
CA ILE A 210 -27.79 -30.82 -1.50
C ILE A 210 -28.17 -31.97 -0.56
N LEU A 211 -27.21 -32.79 -0.15
CA LEU A 211 -27.44 -33.86 0.83
C LEU A 211 -27.79 -33.29 2.21
N VAL A 212 -27.07 -32.27 2.68
CA VAL A 212 -27.34 -31.62 3.98
C VAL A 212 -28.70 -30.91 3.95
N ALA A 213 -29.01 -30.17 2.88
CA ALA A 213 -30.31 -29.55 2.69
C ALA A 213 -31.44 -30.59 2.62
N GLY A 214 -31.24 -31.69 1.88
CA GLY A 214 -32.18 -32.80 1.79
C GLY A 214 -32.42 -33.48 3.14
N LEU A 215 -31.36 -33.71 3.92
CA LEU A 215 -31.45 -34.26 5.27
C LEU A 215 -32.23 -33.33 6.20
N LEU A 216 -31.96 -32.03 6.18
CA LEU A 216 -32.69 -31.02 6.96
C LEU A 216 -34.18 -30.97 6.59
N VAL A 217 -34.50 -30.99 5.30
CA VAL A 217 -35.90 -31.02 4.82
C VAL A 217 -36.59 -32.31 5.26
N PHE A 218 -35.94 -33.47 5.12
CA PHE A 218 -36.47 -34.75 5.59
C PHE A 218 -36.72 -34.76 7.10
N LEU A 219 -35.75 -34.27 7.89
CA LEU A 219 -35.84 -34.22 9.34
C LEU A 219 -36.97 -33.27 9.80
N GLY A 220 -37.13 -32.14 9.10
CA GLY A 220 -38.25 -31.21 9.32
C GLY A 220 -39.61 -31.84 9.03
N ILE A 221 -39.76 -32.54 7.89
CA ILE A 221 -41.01 -33.23 7.54
C ILE A 221 -41.30 -34.36 8.55
N TRP A 222 -40.29 -35.13 8.94
CA TRP A 222 -40.43 -36.22 9.90
C TRP A 222 -40.87 -35.72 11.29
N MET A 223 -40.30 -34.61 11.76
CA MET A 223 -40.69 -33.98 13.02
C MET A 223 -42.16 -33.53 13.00
N LEU A 224 -42.62 -32.92 11.91
CA LEU A 224 -44.00 -32.46 11.77
C LEU A 224 -45.02 -33.63 11.74
N GLN A 225 -44.64 -34.76 11.13
CA GLN A 225 -45.49 -35.95 11.10
C GLN A 225 -45.50 -36.71 12.44
N ARG A 226 -44.42 -36.64 13.21
CA ARG A 226 -44.32 -37.26 14.53
C ARG A 226 -45.30 -36.64 15.53
N GLU A 227 -45.53 -35.33 15.44
CA GLU A 227 -46.49 -34.63 16.29
C GLU A 227 -47.95 -35.05 16.00
N ARG A 228 -48.30 -35.23 14.72
CA ARG A 228 -49.64 -35.73 14.33
C ARG A 228 -49.90 -37.16 14.81
N LYS A 229 -48.90 -38.04 14.78
CA LYS A 229 -49.04 -39.44 15.26
C LYS A 229 -49.10 -39.54 16.79
N GLY A 230 -48.61 -38.55 17.52
CA GLY A 230 -48.75 -38.44 18.98
C GLY A 230 -50.17 -38.07 19.40
N ASN A 231 -50.80 -37.10 18.73
CA ASN A 231 -52.15 -36.64 19.08
C ASN A 231 -53.26 -37.65 18.77
N HIS A 232 -53.11 -38.51 17.76
CA HIS A 232 -54.13 -39.51 17.44
C HIS A 232 -54.24 -40.65 18.47
N LYS A 233 -53.18 -40.91 19.26
CA LYS A 233 -53.19 -41.99 20.27
C LYS A 233 -53.82 -41.59 21.61
N THR A 234 -53.99 -40.30 21.87
CA THR A 234 -54.57 -39.79 23.12
C THR A 234 -56.10 -39.74 23.07
N ALA A 235 -56.70 -39.73 21.88
CA ALA A 235 -58.15 -39.65 21.70
C ALA A 235 -58.89 -41.00 21.88
N GLU A 236 -58.18 -42.13 22.06
CA GLU A 236 -58.75 -43.48 21.94
C GLU A 236 -58.66 -44.33 23.22
N ARG A 237 -58.46 -43.73 24.41
CA ARG A 237 -58.58 -44.47 25.68
C ARG A 237 -60.02 -44.44 26.21
N PRO A 238 -60.64 -45.61 26.49
CA PRO A 238 -62.07 -45.72 26.79
C PRO A 238 -62.38 -45.24 28.21
N ASN A 239 -63.50 -44.54 28.35
CA ASN A 239 -64.05 -44.09 29.62
C ASN A 239 -64.64 -45.30 30.37
N LYS A 240 -64.03 -45.69 31.49
CA LYS A 240 -64.55 -46.72 32.41
C LYS A 240 -65.51 -46.03 33.38
N PRO A 241 -66.81 -46.38 33.41
CA PRO A 241 -67.74 -45.69 34.28
C PRO A 241 -67.42 -45.96 35.75
N GLY A 242 -67.33 -44.86 36.49
CA GLY A 242 -67.10 -44.82 37.92
C GLY A 242 -68.30 -45.32 38.71
N ASN A 243 -67.96 -45.88 39.85
CA ASN A 243 -68.80 -46.37 40.92
C ASN A 243 -69.75 -45.26 41.43
N ALA A 244 -71.05 -45.50 41.45
CA ALA A 244 -72.02 -44.70 42.21
C ALA A 244 -72.74 -45.64 43.18
N LYS A 245 -72.63 -45.30 44.47
CA LYS A 245 -73.34 -45.90 45.61
C LYS A 245 -74.79 -45.39 45.68
N GLU A 246 -75.54 -46.03 46.58
CA GLU A 246 -76.88 -45.68 47.12
C GLU A 246 -78.03 -46.08 46.17
N GLU A 247 -79.02 -46.88 46.57
CA GLU A 247 -79.86 -46.83 47.78
C GLU A 247 -80.33 -48.24 48.23
N ASN A 248 -80.44 -48.41 49.54
CA ASN A 248 -81.36 -49.33 50.22
C ASN A 248 -82.64 -48.51 50.52
N PRO A 249 -83.87 -48.98 50.28
CA PRO A 249 -84.60 -49.66 51.36
C PRO A 249 -85.59 -50.77 50.94
N ASP A 250 -85.81 -51.69 51.88
CA ASP A 250 -87.05 -52.45 52.19
C ASP A 250 -87.74 -53.33 51.12
N ALA A 251 -87.67 -54.66 51.32
CA ALA A 251 -88.82 -55.60 51.40
C ALA A 251 -88.34 -57.06 51.45
#